data_AF-A0A2V9X8K2-F1
#
_entry.id   AF-A0A2V9X8K2-F1
#
_cell.length_a   1.000
_cell.length_b   1.000
_cell.length_c   1.000
_cell.angle_alpha   90.00
_cell.angle_beta   90.00
_cell.angle_gamma   90.00
#
_symmetry.space_group_name_H-M   'P 1'
#
loop_
_entity.id
_entity.type
_entity.pdbx_description
1 polymer ?
#
loop_
_entity_poly.entity_id
_entity_poly.type
_entity_poly.pdbx_seq_one_letter_code
_entity_poly.pdbx_strand_id
1 'polypeptide(L)'
;MAEAVESALQDRKHLIVEAGTGTGKTLAYLIPAILSGRRIVVSTGTKNLQEQLFYKDVPFLEQALGAKGSSALSVCYMKGRNNYLCRKKLYDLTDQPVLSGLEEIEQYRAIAAWEKTTSTGDRAELAELPEASILWHKLDARADACTGQKCSE
;
A
#
# COMPACT_ATOMS: atom_id res chain seq x y z
N MET A 1 -21.56 -11.41 -12.74
CA MET A 1 -20.91 -10.55 -11.73
C MET A 1 -20.53 -9.19 -12.32
N ALA A 2 -19.75 -9.11 -13.40
CA ALA A 2 -19.29 -7.83 -13.96
C ALA A 2 -20.42 -6.86 -14.33
N GLU A 3 -21.43 -7.33 -15.07
CA GLU A 3 -22.63 -6.53 -15.42
C GLU A 3 -23.39 -6.04 -14.17
N ALA A 4 -23.47 -6.87 -13.13
CA ALA A 4 -24.10 -6.49 -11.87
C ALA A 4 -23.30 -5.38 -11.16
N VAL A 5 -21.97 -5.47 -11.16
CA VAL A 5 -21.10 -4.42 -10.61
C VAL A 5 -21.24 -3.12 -11.42
N GLU A 6 -21.25 -3.21 -12.74
CA GLU A 6 -21.46 -2.05 -13.62
C GLU A 6 -22.80 -1.36 -13.34
N SER A 7 -23.90 -2.11 -13.31
CA SER A 7 -25.22 -1.59 -13.00
C SER A 7 -25.26 -0.94 -11.60
N ALA A 8 -24.65 -1.58 -10.59
CA ALA A 8 -24.57 -1.02 -9.24
C ALA A 8 -23.78 0.29 -9.17
N LEU A 9 -22.67 0.40 -9.92
CA LEU A 9 -21.89 1.63 -10.05
C LEU A 9 -22.68 2.73 -10.76
N GLN A 10 -23.36 2.42 -11.86
CA GLN A 10 -24.20 3.36 -12.62
C GLN A 10 -25.35 3.88 -11.76
N ASP A 11 -26.10 2.99 -11.12
CA ASP A 11 -27.28 3.28 -10.30
C ASP A 11 -26.95 3.81 -8.89
N ARG A 12 -25.68 3.77 -8.48
CA ARG A 12 -25.20 4.13 -7.14
C ARG A 12 -25.87 3.32 -6.02
N LYS A 13 -26.01 2.01 -6.23
CA LYS A 13 -26.61 1.07 -5.27
C LYS A 13 -25.54 0.16 -4.65
N HIS A 14 -25.85 -0.37 -3.47
CA HIS A 14 -25.05 -1.43 -2.88
C HIS A 14 -25.37 -2.77 -3.56
N LEU A 15 -24.33 -3.55 -3.83
CA LEU A 15 -24.42 -4.88 -4.40
C LEU A 15 -23.68 -5.86 -3.49
N ILE A 16 -24.34 -6.95 -3.15
CA ILE A 16 -23.74 -8.09 -2.43
C ILE A 16 -23.67 -9.24 -3.43
N VAL A 17 -22.47 -9.79 -3.62
CA VAL A 17 -22.24 -10.93 -4.52
C VAL A 17 -21.44 -11.98 -3.79
N GLU A 18 -21.91 -13.22 -3.83
CA GLU A 18 -21.10 -14.39 -3.50
C GLU A 18 -20.46 -14.94 -4.77
N ALA A 19 -19.16 -15.23 -4.72
CA ALA A 19 -18.46 -15.84 -5.85
C ALA A 19 -17.36 -16.79 -5.35
N GLY A 20 -17.34 -17.99 -5.91
CA GLY A 20 -16.38 -19.05 -5.57
C GLY A 20 -14.93 -18.71 -5.96
N THR A 21 -13.95 -19.40 -5.37
CA THR A 21 -12.53 -19.25 -5.75
C THR A 21 -12.31 -19.59 -7.23
N GLY A 22 -11.42 -18.86 -7.91
CA GLY A 22 -11.11 -19.11 -9.32
C GLY A 22 -12.14 -18.61 -10.35
N THR A 23 -13.27 -18.03 -9.93
CA THR A 23 -14.33 -17.56 -10.86
C THR A 23 -14.05 -16.20 -11.52
N GLY A 24 -12.83 -15.68 -11.43
CA GLY A 24 -12.48 -14.36 -11.99
C GLY A 24 -13.06 -13.15 -11.25
N LYS A 25 -13.33 -13.28 -9.93
CA LYS A 25 -13.87 -12.21 -9.07
C LYS A 25 -13.17 -10.86 -9.28
N THR A 26 -11.84 -10.87 -9.28
CA THR A 26 -11.01 -9.67 -9.42
C THR A 26 -11.30 -8.92 -10.71
N LEU A 27 -11.23 -9.61 -11.85
CA LEU A 27 -11.53 -8.99 -13.15
C LEU A 27 -12.98 -8.51 -13.21
N ALA A 28 -13.91 -9.28 -12.63
CA ALA A 28 -15.32 -8.96 -12.65
C ALA A 28 -15.67 -7.65 -11.92
N TYR A 29 -14.92 -7.24 -10.88
CA TYR A 29 -15.12 -5.91 -10.28
C TYR A 29 -14.17 -4.85 -10.83
N LEU A 30 -12.94 -5.19 -11.25
CA LEU A 30 -11.97 -4.20 -11.73
C LEU A 30 -12.31 -3.63 -13.11
N ILE A 31 -12.76 -4.46 -14.05
CA ILE A 31 -13.10 -4.01 -15.42
C ILE A 31 -14.17 -2.91 -15.40
N PRO A 32 -15.37 -3.12 -14.80
CA PRO A 32 -16.38 -2.07 -14.76
C PRO A 32 -15.96 -0.89 -13.88
N ALA A 33 -15.15 -1.10 -12.83
CA ALA A 33 -14.60 -0.02 -12.02
C ALA A 33 -13.70 0.92 -12.84
N ILE A 34 -12.79 0.36 -13.65
CA ILE A 34 -11.90 1.12 -14.54
C ILE A 34 -12.71 1.87 -15.60
N LEU A 35 -13.61 1.17 -16.31
CA LEU A 35 -14.42 1.74 -17.38
C LEU A 35 -15.39 2.82 -16.88
N SER A 36 -15.74 2.83 -15.60
CA SER A 36 -16.58 3.86 -15.01
C SER A 36 -15.94 5.26 -15.04
N GLY A 37 -14.62 5.36 -15.17
CA GLY A 37 -13.88 6.63 -15.12
C GLY A 37 -13.93 7.34 -13.76
N ARG A 38 -14.42 6.66 -12.71
CA ARG A 38 -14.55 7.21 -11.36
C ARG A 38 -13.31 6.90 -10.52
N ARG A 39 -13.11 7.68 -9.46
CA ARG A 39 -12.15 7.31 -8.40
C ARG A 39 -12.73 6.16 -7.58
N ILE A 40 -12.06 5.01 -7.60
CA ILE A 40 -12.51 3.79 -6.92
C ILE A 40 -11.50 3.40 -5.83
N VAL A 41 -12.03 2.89 -4.72
CA VAL A 41 -11.23 2.26 -3.65
C VAL A 41 -11.57 0.79 -3.61
N VAL A 42 -10.54 -0.06 -3.75
CA VAL A 42 -10.66 -1.51 -3.58
C VAL A 42 -10.10 -1.88 -2.22
N SER A 43 -10.94 -2.50 -1.38
CA SER A 43 -10.53 -3.03 -0.08
C SER A 43 -10.52 -4.55 -0.13
N THR A 44 -9.51 -5.18 0.49
CA THR A 44 -9.36 -6.63 0.55
C THR A 44 -8.77 -7.06 1.89
N GLY A 45 -8.94 -8.33 2.24
CA GLY A 45 -8.72 -8.83 3.61
C GLY A 45 -7.27 -8.93 4.06
N THR A 46 -6.28 -8.97 3.16
CA THR A 46 -4.87 -9.14 3.52
C THR A 46 -3.94 -8.30 2.64
N LYS A 47 -2.72 -8.00 3.13
CA LYS A 47 -1.69 -7.28 2.37
C LYS A 47 -1.30 -8.03 1.09
N ASN A 48 -1.13 -9.35 1.17
CA ASN A 48 -0.79 -10.19 0.01
C ASN A 48 -1.85 -10.11 -1.09
N LEU A 49 -3.13 -10.06 -0.73
CA LEU A 49 -4.20 -9.86 -1.72
C LEU A 49 -4.12 -8.47 -2.35
N GLN A 50 -3.74 -7.43 -1.60
CA GLN A 50 -3.52 -6.10 -2.18
C GLN A 50 -2.29 -6.07 -3.10
N GLU A 51 -1.19 -6.74 -2.74
CA GLU A 51 0.01 -6.85 -3.59
C GLU A 51 -0.28 -7.60 -4.88
N GLN A 52 -1.07 -8.68 -4.82
CA GLN A 52 -1.53 -9.37 -6.02
C GLN A 52 -2.32 -8.42 -6.93
N LEU A 53 -3.23 -7.62 -6.37
CA LEU A 53 -3.98 -6.65 -7.15
C LEU A 53 -3.07 -5.62 -7.81
N PHE A 54 -2.14 -5.04 -7.04
CA PHE A 54 -1.32 -3.92 -7.49
C PHE A 54 -0.21 -4.34 -8.46
N TYR A 55 0.49 -5.44 -8.19
CA TYR A 55 1.66 -5.87 -8.98
C TYR A 55 1.34 -6.88 -10.08
N LYS A 56 0.14 -7.50 -10.08
CA LYS A 56 -0.25 -8.48 -11.11
C LYS A 56 -1.52 -8.08 -11.84
N ASP A 57 -2.63 -7.95 -11.11
CA ASP A 57 -3.95 -7.81 -11.76
C ASP A 57 -4.10 -6.44 -12.46
N VAL A 58 -3.61 -5.36 -11.86
CA VAL A 58 -3.63 -4.02 -12.45
C VAL A 58 -2.75 -3.95 -13.71
N PRO A 59 -1.45 -4.31 -13.69
CA PRO A 59 -0.62 -4.31 -14.90
C PRO A 59 -1.19 -5.18 -16.03
N PHE A 60 -1.76 -6.34 -15.68
CA PHE A 60 -2.44 -7.20 -16.64
C PHE A 60 -3.62 -6.48 -17.32
N LEU A 61 -4.45 -5.79 -16.55
CA LEU A 61 -5.57 -5.01 -17.07
C LEU A 61 -5.12 -3.79 -17.87
N GLU A 62 -4.07 -3.09 -17.43
CA GLU A 62 -3.46 -2.00 -18.19
C GLU A 62 -3.01 -2.46 -19.57
N GLN A 63 -2.34 -3.60 -19.66
CA GLN A 63 -1.91 -4.16 -20.95
C GLN A 63 -3.11 -4.55 -21.82
N ALA A 64 -4.11 -5.21 -21.24
CA ALA A 64 -5.29 -5.70 -21.97
C ALA A 64 -6.20 -4.55 -22.47
N LEU A 65 -6.35 -3.48 -21.68
CA LEU A 65 -7.20 -2.33 -22.00
C LEU A 65 -6.43 -1.25 -22.78
N GLY A 66 -5.14 -1.10 -22.53
CA GLY A 66 -4.24 -0.17 -23.23
C GLY A 66 -4.07 -0.49 -24.71
N ALA A 67 -4.12 -1.78 -25.10
CA ALA A 67 -4.21 -2.19 -26.50
C ALA A 67 -5.43 -1.63 -27.25
N LYS A 68 -6.44 -1.15 -26.51
CA LYS A 68 -7.66 -0.53 -27.04
C LYS A 68 -7.71 0.99 -26.85
N GLY A 69 -6.59 1.64 -26.54
CA GLY A 69 -6.48 3.10 -26.45
C GLY A 69 -6.83 3.71 -25.09
N SER A 70 -6.94 2.90 -24.02
CA SER A 70 -7.05 3.43 -22.66
C SER A 70 -5.69 3.93 -22.16
N SER A 71 -5.66 5.13 -21.58
CA SER A 71 -4.48 5.70 -20.90
C SER A 71 -4.03 4.84 -19.72
N ALA A 72 -2.75 4.95 -19.34
CA ALA A 72 -2.22 4.33 -18.12
C ALA A 72 -3.11 4.61 -16.90
N LEU A 73 -3.35 3.59 -16.08
CA LEU A 73 -4.19 3.70 -14.89
C LEU A 73 -3.43 4.42 -13.79
N SER A 74 -4.02 5.46 -13.22
CA SER A 74 -3.50 6.08 -12.01
C SER A 74 -3.93 5.26 -10.79
N VAL A 75 -3.03 4.39 -10.32
CA VAL A 75 -3.27 3.49 -9.18
C VAL A 75 -2.30 3.79 -8.06
N CYS A 76 -2.80 3.79 -6.81
CA CYS A 76 -1.99 3.99 -5.62
C CYS A 76 -2.20 2.82 -4.65
N TYR A 77 -1.10 2.33 -4.09
CA TYR A 77 -1.10 1.28 -3.09
C TYR A 77 -1.09 1.88 -1.68
N MET A 78 -2.07 1.54 -0.84
CA MET A 78 -2.27 2.19 0.46
C MET A 78 -2.34 1.19 1.61
N LYS A 79 -1.42 1.32 2.57
CA LYS A 79 -1.37 0.57 3.83
C LYS A 79 -1.66 1.47 5.04
N GLY A 80 -1.79 0.86 6.22
CA GLY A 80 -1.81 1.62 7.48
C GLY A 80 -0.48 2.33 7.73
N ARG A 81 -0.53 3.50 8.41
CA ARG A 81 0.66 4.36 8.64
C ARG A 81 1.83 3.67 9.35
N ASN A 82 1.56 2.65 10.16
CA ASN A 82 2.58 1.82 10.82
C ASN A 82 3.42 0.97 9.85
N ASN A 83 3.07 0.94 8.56
CA ASN A 83 3.86 0.31 7.51
C ASN A 83 4.80 1.30 6.82
N TYR A 84 4.79 2.57 7.20
CA TYR A 84 5.65 3.58 6.59
C TYR A 84 6.61 4.17 7.61
N LEU A 85 7.83 4.43 7.15
CA LEU A 85 8.87 5.07 7.95
C LEU A 85 8.51 6.54 8.25
N CYS A 86 8.73 6.98 9.48
CA CYS A 86 8.72 8.40 9.82
C CYS A 86 10.16 8.95 9.78
N ARG A 87 10.48 9.72 8.74
CA ARG A 87 11.79 10.37 8.57
C ARG A 87 12.19 11.22 9.77
N LYS A 88 11.25 12.00 10.31
CA LYS A 88 11.48 12.79 11.52
C LYS A 88 11.98 11.93 12.68
N LYS A 89 11.32 10.80 12.98
CA LYS A 89 11.74 9.92 14.08
C LYS A 89 13.11 9.28 13.81
N LEU A 90 13.42 8.96 12.55
CA LEU A 90 14.74 8.47 12.17
C LEU A 90 15.84 9.52 12.41
N TYR A 91 15.59 10.77 12.02
CA TYR A 91 16.57 11.86 12.18
C TYR A 91 16.72 12.28 13.66
N ASP A 92 15.63 12.37 14.40
CA ASP A 92 15.67 12.64 15.85
C ASP A 92 16.52 11.57 16.58
N LEU A 93 16.43 10.30 16.16
CA LEU A 93 17.24 9.20 16.70
C LEU A 93 18.71 9.23 16.24
N THR A 94 18.99 9.87 15.10
CA THR A 94 20.37 10.12 14.62
C THR A 94 21.08 11.10 15.55
N ASP A 95 20.38 12.18 15.92
CA ASP A 95 20.93 13.25 16.75
C ASP A 95 20.99 12.87 18.24
N GLN A 96 20.03 12.05 18.70
CA GLN A 96 19.95 11.56 20.08
C GLN A 96 19.75 10.03 20.11
N PRO A 97 20.81 9.24 19.89
CA PRO A 97 20.69 7.79 19.81
C PRO A 97 20.35 7.18 21.17
N VAL A 98 19.10 6.71 21.31
CA VAL A 98 18.64 5.88 22.42
C VAL A 98 18.38 4.46 21.89
N LEU A 99 19.46 3.80 21.45
CA LEU A 99 19.46 2.43 20.95
C LEU A 99 19.87 1.46 22.06
N SER A 100 19.15 0.35 22.18
CA SER A 100 19.40 -0.66 23.22
C SER A 100 19.99 -1.93 22.61
N GLY A 101 21.30 -2.10 22.74
CA GLY A 101 22.00 -3.32 22.32
C GLY A 101 22.42 -3.33 20.84
N LEU A 102 23.17 -4.37 20.46
CA LEU A 102 23.76 -4.50 19.13
C LEU A 102 22.72 -4.68 18.03
N GLU A 103 21.62 -5.37 18.32
CA GLU A 103 20.55 -5.65 17.36
C GLU A 103 19.86 -4.36 16.86
N GLU A 104 19.46 -3.46 17.77
CA GLU A 104 18.85 -2.17 17.36
C GLU A 104 19.84 -1.30 16.57
N ILE A 105 21.14 -1.38 16.85
CA ILE A 105 22.18 -0.65 16.11
C ILE A 105 22.28 -1.16 14.67
N GLU A 106 22.25 -2.47 14.46
CA GLU A 106 22.28 -3.07 13.12
C GLU A 106 21.02 -2.75 12.33
N GLN A 107 19.84 -2.92 12.95
CA GLN A 107 18.56 -2.56 12.33
C GLN A 107 18.49 -1.07 11.97
N TYR A 108 18.97 -0.20 12.86
CA TYR A 108 19.02 1.24 12.60
C TYR A 108 19.88 1.57 11.37
N ARG A 109 21.08 0.99 11.28
CA ARG A 109 21.98 1.20 10.13
C ARG A 109 21.32 0.73 8.83
N ALA A 110 20.64 -0.41 8.85
CA ALA A 110 19.92 -0.92 7.69
C ALA A 110 18.78 0.03 7.26
N ILE A 111 17.96 0.49 8.21
CA ILE A 111 16.86 1.43 7.94
C ILE A 111 17.39 2.76 7.42
N ALA A 112 18.44 3.32 8.04
CA ALA A 112 19.01 4.61 7.64
C ALA A 112 19.70 4.56 6.26
N ALA A 113 20.24 3.41 5.86
CA ALA A 113 20.75 3.20 4.51
C ALA A 113 19.60 3.07 3.49
N TRP A 114 18.58 2.28 3.82
CA TRP A 114 17.43 2.04 2.95
C TRP A 114 16.57 3.29 2.72
N GLU A 115 16.37 4.13 3.74
CA GLU A 115 15.60 5.38 3.66
C GLU A 115 16.05 6.27 2.50
N LYS A 116 17.35 6.29 2.20
CA LYS A 116 17.94 7.09 1.12
C LYS A 116 17.64 6.54 -0.28
N THR A 117 17.19 5.29 -0.36
CA THR A 117 16.97 4.56 -1.63
C THR A 117 15.51 4.28 -1.92
N THR A 118 14.65 4.25 -0.91
CA THR A 118 13.21 3.98 -1.08
C THR A 118 12.48 5.17 -1.68
N SER A 119 11.54 4.89 -2.57
CA SER A 119 10.60 5.89 -3.11
C SER A 119 9.28 5.93 -2.34
N THR A 120 8.98 4.91 -1.54
CA THR A 120 7.68 4.74 -0.88
C THR A 120 7.77 4.84 0.64
N GLY A 121 8.92 4.47 1.22
CA GLY A 121 9.08 4.33 2.67
C GLY A 121 8.30 3.14 3.26
N ASP A 122 7.87 2.18 2.44
CA ASP A 122 7.11 0.99 2.88
C ASP A 122 8.02 -0.05 3.53
N ARG A 123 7.68 -0.44 4.76
CA ARG A 123 8.33 -1.50 5.54
C ARG A 123 8.52 -2.79 4.75
N ALA A 124 7.61 -3.12 3.83
CA ALA A 124 7.71 -4.35 3.04
C ALA A 124 8.97 -4.44 2.17
N GLU A 125 9.61 -3.30 1.86
CA GLU A 125 10.89 -3.27 1.13
C GLU A 125 12.08 -3.75 2.00
N LEU A 126 11.94 -3.73 3.33
CA LEU A 126 12.95 -4.18 4.29
C LEU A 126 12.75 -5.66 4.64
N ALA A 127 13.02 -6.56 3.68
CA ALA A 127 12.82 -8.00 3.87
C ALA A 127 13.61 -8.59 5.04
N GLU A 128 14.82 -8.09 5.29
CA GLU A 128 15.70 -8.55 6.37
C GLU A 128 15.28 -8.04 7.76
N LEU A 129 14.37 -7.07 7.84
CA LEU A 129 13.94 -6.52 9.11
C LEU A 129 12.85 -7.42 9.73
N PRO A 130 13.03 -7.93 10.97
CA PRO A 130 12.03 -8.77 11.62
C PRO A 130 10.67 -8.08 11.75
N GLU A 131 9.57 -8.82 11.58
CA GLU A 131 8.21 -8.29 11.77
C GLU A 131 7.98 -7.76 13.19
N ALA A 132 8.62 -8.40 14.18
CA ALA A 132 8.57 -8.02 15.59
C ALA A 132 9.62 -6.94 15.99
N SER A 133 10.24 -6.25 15.03
CA SER A 133 11.24 -5.21 15.32
C SER A 133 10.67 -4.12 16.22
N ILE A 134 11.19 -4.03 17.45
CA ILE A 134 10.86 -2.99 18.41
C ILE A 134 11.30 -1.62 17.88
N LEU A 135 12.45 -1.57 17.18
CA LEU A 135 12.94 -0.35 16.57
C LEU A 135 11.97 0.18 15.50
N TRP A 136 11.38 -0.69 14.67
CA TRP A 136 10.37 -0.25 13.71
C TRP A 136 9.16 0.41 14.39
N HIS A 137 8.69 -0.13 15.51
CA HIS A 137 7.61 0.48 16.29
C HIS A 137 7.97 1.88 16.81
N LYS A 138 9.26 2.14 17.09
CA LYS A 138 9.75 3.48 17.45
C LYS A 138 9.81 4.41 16.23
N LEU A 139 10.05 3.89 15.02
CA LEU A 139 10.32 4.67 13.82
C LEU A 139 9.12 4.82 12.86
N ASP A 140 8.05 4.05 13.04
CA ASP A 140 6.89 4.08 12.14
C ASP A 140 6.08 5.38 12.23
N ALA A 141 5.29 5.66 11.20
CA ALA A 141 4.54 6.90 11.04
C ALA A 141 3.17 6.92 11.74
N ARG A 142 2.95 6.15 12.83
CA ARG A 142 1.70 6.19 13.60
C ARG A 142 1.28 7.61 13.99
N ALA A 143 -0.05 7.80 14.07
CA ALA A 143 -0.66 9.13 14.14
C ALA A 143 -0.56 9.79 15.53
N ASP A 144 -0.35 9.00 16.57
CA ASP A 144 -0.24 9.44 17.97
C ASP A 144 0.81 10.53 18.19
N ALA A 145 1.94 10.45 17.48
CA ALA A 145 3.04 11.41 17.57
C ALA A 145 3.20 12.30 16.32
N CYS A 146 2.28 12.25 15.35
CA CYS A 146 2.45 12.94 14.07
C CYS A 146 1.92 14.38 14.13
N THR A 147 2.76 15.35 13.74
CA THR A 147 2.39 16.78 13.67
C THR A 147 1.71 17.18 12.36
N GLY A 148 1.48 16.22 11.46
CA GLY A 148 0.79 16.43 10.18
C GLY A 148 1.49 17.47 9.32
N GLN A 149 0.73 18.46 8.82
CA GLN A 149 1.23 19.52 7.93
C GLN A 149 2.30 20.43 8.57
N LYS A 150 2.48 20.38 9.90
CA LYS A 150 3.51 21.15 10.61
C LYS A 150 4.83 20.37 10.76
N CYS A 151 4.91 19.15 10.22
CA CYS A 151 6.14 18.37 10.23
C CYS A 151 7.21 19.05 9.37
N SER A 152 8.44 19.08 9.87
CA SER A 152 9.60 19.63 9.15
C SER A 152 10.13 18.70 8.06
N GLU A 153 9.74 17.43 8.12
CA GLU A 153 10.11 16.34 7.20
C GLU A 153 8.94 15.89 6.31
#